data_AF-A0A0N4Z0E7-F1
#
_entry.id   AF-A0A0N4Z0E7-F1
#
_cell.length_a   1.000
_cell.length_b   1.000
_cell.length_c   1.000
_cell.angle_alpha   90.00
_cell.angle_beta   90.00
_cell.angle_gamma   90.00
#
_symmetry.space_group_name_H-M   'P 1'
#
loop_
_entity.id
_entity.type
_entity.pdbx_description
1 polymer ?
#
loop_
_entity_poly.entity_id
_entity_poly.type
_entity_poly.pdbx_seq_one_letter_code
_entity_poly.pdbx_strand_id
1 'polypeptide(L)'
;MKFTLITLFVAITASVIFCMPKDVQIDLNIDGMKCPICEMIVKQSEIWLGKEGEERENAVIALCDKELSSLGVYGKMFCEAFVKDELTNIIQHMENTGDESKDANKVCTAVGLCKKSN
;
A
#
# COMPACT_ATOMS: atom_id res chain seq x y z
N MET A 1 23.02 -19.32 -38.05
CA MET A 1 21.63 -18.80 -38.02
C MET A 1 20.99 -18.76 -36.63
N LYS A 2 21.66 -19.15 -35.53
CA LYS A 2 21.10 -19.08 -34.16
C LYS A 2 21.45 -17.78 -33.39
N PHE A 3 22.55 -17.11 -33.74
CA PHE A 3 23.03 -15.92 -33.03
C PHE A 3 22.29 -14.63 -33.39
N THR A 4 21.71 -14.54 -34.60
CA THR A 4 20.99 -13.35 -35.06
C THR A 4 19.58 -13.18 -34.45
N LEU A 5 18.95 -14.28 -34.00
CA LEU A 5 17.64 -14.24 -33.33
C LEU A 5 17.75 -13.78 -31.87
N ILE A 6 18.84 -14.12 -31.17
CA ILE A 6 19.04 -13.77 -29.76
C ILE A 6 19.28 -12.27 -29.60
N THR A 7 20.01 -11.64 -30.54
CA THR A 7 20.24 -10.18 -30.52
C THR A 7 18.97 -9.35 -30.73
N LEU A 8 17.98 -9.86 -31.47
CA LEU A 8 16.70 -9.17 -31.67
C LEU A 8 15.82 -9.19 -30.41
N PHE A 9 15.82 -10.29 -29.65
CA PHE A 9 15.07 -10.39 -28.39
C PHE A 9 15.63 -9.50 -27.28
N VAL A 10 16.97 -9.33 -27.22
CA VAL A 10 17.62 -8.44 -26.24
C VAL A 10 17.34 -6.97 -26.56
N ALA A 11 17.23 -6.59 -27.84
CA ALA A 11 16.90 -5.21 -28.22
C ALA A 11 15.45 -4.82 -27.89
N ILE A 12 14.50 -5.76 -28.00
CA ILE A 12 13.08 -5.51 -27.68
C ILE A 12 12.85 -5.41 -26.17
N THR A 13 13.60 -6.15 -25.35
CA THR A 13 13.48 -6.06 -23.89
C THR A 13 14.14 -4.81 -23.32
N ALA A 14 15.19 -4.28 -23.95
CA ALA A 14 15.86 -3.06 -23.52
C ALA A 14 15.00 -1.79 -23.70
N SER A 15 14.09 -1.76 -24.67
CA SER A 15 13.22 -0.59 -24.93
C SER A 15 12.04 -0.47 -23.97
N VAL A 16 11.55 -1.58 -23.40
CA VAL A 16 10.40 -1.54 -22.45
C VAL A 16 10.84 -1.06 -21.06
N ILE A 17 12.08 -1.28 -20.67
CA ILE A 17 12.60 -0.91 -19.34
C ILE A 17 12.89 0.60 -19.24
N PHE A 18 13.11 1.29 -20.36
CA PHE A 18 13.44 2.72 -20.39
C PHE A 18 12.25 3.67 -20.41
N CYS A 19 11.01 3.15 -20.41
CA CYS A 19 9.79 3.95 -20.53
C CYS A 19 8.95 4.01 -19.23
N MET A 20 9.56 3.76 -18.07
CA MET A 20 8.94 4.14 -16.80
C MET A 20 9.45 5.54 -16.44
N PRO A 21 8.57 6.57 -16.39
CA PRO A 21 8.97 7.86 -15.85
C PRO A 21 9.43 7.65 -14.41
N LYS A 22 10.69 8.00 -14.13
CA LYS A 22 11.29 7.91 -12.79
C LYS A 22 10.87 9.04 -11.86
N ASP A 23 10.01 9.93 -12.33
CA ASP A 23 9.86 11.25 -11.73
C ASP A 23 8.38 11.60 -11.57
N VAL A 24 7.69 10.80 -10.76
CA VAL A 24 6.44 11.21 -10.12
C VAL A 24 6.74 11.32 -8.63
N GLN A 25 7.58 12.30 -8.29
CA GLN A 25 7.66 12.80 -6.91
C GLN A 25 6.46 13.72 -6.71
N ILE A 26 5.31 13.09 -6.49
CA ILE A 26 4.15 13.81 -6.00
C ILE A 26 4.41 14.06 -4.53
N ASP A 27 4.91 15.25 -4.23
CA ASP A 27 4.87 15.86 -2.89
C ASP A 27 3.41 16.27 -2.59
N LEU A 28 2.50 15.30 -2.71
CA LEU A 28 1.26 15.33 -1.94
C LEU A 28 1.74 15.25 -0.49
N ASN A 29 1.09 15.96 0.41
CA ASN A 29 1.33 15.84 1.84
C ASN A 29 0.81 14.46 2.32
N ILE A 30 1.44 13.39 1.81
CA ILE A 30 1.07 11.98 1.88
C ILE A 30 1.15 11.52 3.34
N ASP A 31 2.09 12.06 4.10
CA ASP A 31 2.22 11.78 5.53
C ASP A 31 0.96 12.21 6.30
N GLY A 32 0.24 13.24 5.84
CA GLY A 32 -1.06 13.60 6.42
C GLY A 32 -2.16 12.56 6.18
N MET A 33 -2.05 11.74 5.13
CA MET A 33 -3.04 10.71 4.77
C MET A 33 -2.74 9.34 5.39
N LYS A 34 -1.49 9.07 5.78
CA LYS A 34 -1.11 7.77 6.36
C LYS A 34 -1.89 7.43 7.63
N CYS A 35 -2.04 8.38 8.55
CA CYS A 35 -2.77 8.17 9.79
C CYS A 35 -4.27 7.84 9.57
N PRO A 36 -5.07 8.67 8.86
CA PRO A 36 -6.49 8.36 8.65
C PRO A 36 -6.72 7.07 7.86
N ILE A 37 -5.84 6.75 6.91
CA ILE A 37 -5.92 5.51 6.13
C ILE A 37 -5.60 4.29 6.99
N CYS A 38 -4.55 4.34 7.80
CA CYS A 38 -4.26 3.30 8.77
C CYS A 38 -5.47 3.07 9.69
N GLU A 39 -6.04 4.15 10.26
CA GLU A 39 -7.14 4.00 11.20
C GLU A 39 -8.37 3.37 10.55
N MET A 40 -8.68 3.76 9.32
CA MET A 40 -9.75 3.18 8.52
C MET A 40 -9.52 1.68 8.27
N ILE A 41 -8.30 1.28 7.91
CA ILE A 41 -7.94 -0.11 7.62
C ILE A 41 -8.05 -0.97 8.89
N VAL A 42 -7.62 -0.47 10.05
CA VAL A 42 -7.72 -1.17 11.34
C VAL A 42 -9.19 -1.31 11.75
N LYS A 43 -9.98 -0.23 11.64
CA LYS A 43 -11.44 -0.25 11.91
C LYS A 43 -12.17 -1.27 11.04
N GLN A 44 -11.76 -1.41 9.79
CA GLN A 44 -12.37 -2.33 8.81
C GLN A 44 -11.64 -3.67 8.69
N SER A 45 -10.86 -4.04 9.70
CA SER A 45 -10.03 -5.25 9.66
C SER A 45 -10.77 -6.57 9.54
N GLU A 46 -12.06 -6.61 9.91
CA GLU A 46 -12.91 -7.78 9.70
C GLU A 46 -13.07 -8.15 8.22
N ILE A 47 -12.89 -7.19 7.30
CA ILE A 47 -13.02 -7.41 5.86
C ILE A 47 -11.80 -8.16 5.29
N TRP A 48 -10.63 -8.03 5.92
CA TRP A 48 -9.37 -8.51 5.35
C TRP A 48 -8.56 -9.47 6.24
N LEU A 49 -8.76 -9.50 7.56
CA LEU A 49 -7.97 -10.34 8.48
C LEU A 49 -8.09 -11.85 8.20
N GLY A 50 -9.21 -12.31 7.62
CA GLY A 50 -9.40 -13.72 7.23
C GLY A 50 -8.85 -14.08 5.85
N LYS A 51 -8.31 -13.11 5.10
CA LYS A 51 -7.75 -13.29 3.76
C LYS A 51 -6.25 -13.46 3.84
N GLU A 52 -5.62 -14.04 2.82
CA GLU A 52 -4.16 -14.22 2.77
C GLU A 52 -3.56 -13.71 1.46
N GLY A 53 -2.28 -13.36 1.51
CA GLY A 53 -1.50 -12.90 0.35
C GLY A 53 -2.19 -11.80 -0.45
N GLU A 54 -2.26 -12.00 -1.77
CA GLU A 54 -2.83 -11.05 -2.72
C GLU A 54 -4.31 -10.73 -2.44
N GLU A 55 -5.08 -11.70 -1.92
CA GLU A 55 -6.49 -11.48 -1.60
C GLU A 55 -6.66 -10.46 -0.47
N ARG A 56 -5.77 -10.51 0.53
CA ARG A 56 -5.73 -9.54 1.63
C ARG A 56 -5.32 -8.16 1.12
N GLU A 57 -4.23 -8.10 0.36
CA GLU A 57 -3.72 -6.84 -0.20
C GLU A 57 -4.79 -6.15 -1.05
N ASN A 58 -5.43 -6.89 -1.96
CA ASN A 58 -6.49 -6.35 -2.82
C ASN A 58 -7.71 -5.86 -2.02
N ALA A 59 -8.07 -6.55 -0.93
CA ALA A 59 -9.16 -6.11 -0.06
C ALA A 59 -8.83 -4.77 0.63
N VAL A 60 -7.59 -4.61 1.10
CA VAL A 60 -7.14 -3.36 1.73
C VAL A 60 -7.00 -2.24 0.70
N ILE A 61 -6.45 -2.51 -0.49
CA ILE A 61 -6.38 -1.54 -1.59
C ILE A 61 -7.77 -1.05 -1.95
N ALA A 62 -8.76 -1.93 -2.09
CA ALA A 62 -10.13 -1.55 -2.42
C ALA A 62 -10.78 -0.64 -1.36
N LEU A 63 -10.50 -0.88 -0.07
CA LEU A 63 -10.97 -0.01 1.01
C LEU A 63 -10.34 1.38 0.95
N CYS A 64 -9.02 1.42 0.73
CA CYS A 64 -8.28 2.66 0.59
C CYS A 64 -8.71 3.45 -0.66
N ASP A 65 -8.85 2.78 -1.80
CA ASP A 65 -9.25 3.41 -3.07
C ASP A 65 -10.66 3.98 -3.01
N LYS A 66 -11.57 3.32 -2.28
CA LYS A 66 -12.91 3.86 -2.01
C LYS A 66 -12.83 5.19 -1.24
N GLU A 67 -12.00 5.25 -0.22
CA GLU A 67 -11.80 6.45 0.61
C GLU A 67 -11.16 7.59 -0.21
N LEU A 68 -10.22 7.25 -1.09
CA LEU A 68 -9.47 8.21 -1.91
C LEU A 68 -10.02 8.36 -3.33
N SER A 69 -11.22 7.86 -3.61
CA SER A 69 -11.81 7.83 -4.95
C SER A 69 -11.88 9.21 -5.63
N SER A 70 -12.00 10.27 -4.83
CA SER A 70 -11.96 11.67 -5.31
C SER A 70 -10.63 12.09 -5.93
N LEU A 71 -9.53 11.40 -5.60
CA LEU A 71 -8.19 11.64 -6.13
C LEU A 71 -7.90 10.87 -7.43
N GLY A 72 -8.82 9.98 -7.85
CA GLY A 72 -8.67 9.17 -9.05
C GLY A 72 -7.39 8.32 -9.02
N VAL A 73 -6.62 8.36 -10.10
CA VAL A 73 -5.41 7.54 -10.28
C VAL A 73 -4.38 7.75 -9.16
N TYR A 74 -4.28 8.96 -8.61
CA TYR A 74 -3.34 9.27 -7.52
C TYR A 74 -3.73 8.58 -6.20
N GLY A 75 -5.03 8.47 -5.92
CA GLY A 75 -5.53 7.73 -4.76
C GLY A 75 -5.14 6.27 -4.85
N LYS A 76 -5.36 5.64 -6.01
CA LYS A 76 -4.98 4.26 -6.27
C LYS A 76 -3.48 4.02 -6.10
N MET A 77 -2.62 4.85 -6.70
CA MET A 77 -1.17 4.74 -6.56
C MET A 77 -0.72 4.86 -5.11
N PHE A 78 -1.30 5.80 -4.35
CA PHE A 78 -1.03 5.92 -2.93
C PHE A 78 -1.46 4.67 -2.16
N CYS A 79 -2.64 4.12 -2.44
CA CYS A 79 -3.15 2.93 -1.75
C CYS A 79 -2.30 1.69 -2.01
N GLU A 80 -1.85 1.48 -3.25
CA GLU A 80 -0.93 0.41 -3.62
C GLU A 80 0.41 0.56 -2.88
N ALA A 81 0.95 1.78 -2.81
CA ALA A 81 2.19 2.07 -2.07
C ALA A 81 2.00 1.86 -0.56
N PHE A 82 0.94 2.39 0.03
CA PHE A 82 0.62 2.25 1.45
C PHE A 82 0.50 0.77 1.84
N VAL A 83 -0.21 -0.04 1.05
CA VAL A 83 -0.37 -1.47 1.33
C VAL A 83 0.97 -2.18 1.28
N LYS A 84 1.78 -1.90 0.27
CA LYS A 84 3.11 -2.50 0.13
C LYS A 84 4.05 -2.14 1.27
N ASP A 85 4.02 -0.89 1.72
CA ASP A 85 5.01 -0.36 2.66
C ASP A 85 4.59 -0.56 4.12
N GLU A 86 3.29 -0.54 4.43
CA GLU A 86 2.80 -0.40 5.82
C GLU A 86 1.91 -1.56 6.29
N LEU A 87 1.21 -2.27 5.39
CA LEU A 87 0.18 -3.24 5.80
C LEU A 87 0.76 -4.38 6.65
N THR A 88 1.94 -4.90 6.31
CA THR A 88 2.59 -5.97 7.08
C THR A 88 2.86 -5.54 8.52
N ASN A 89 3.32 -4.31 8.75
CA ASN A 89 3.60 -3.81 10.09
C ASN A 89 2.31 -3.65 10.91
N ILE A 90 1.23 -3.16 10.28
CA ILE A 90 -0.10 -3.06 10.91
C ILE A 90 -0.58 -4.45 11.34
N ILE A 91 -0.51 -5.44 10.46
CA ILE A 91 -0.94 -6.82 10.73
C ILE A 91 -0.17 -7.40 11.90
N GLN A 92 1.17 -7.35 11.84
CA GLN A 92 2.03 -7.87 12.89
C GLN A 92 1.73 -7.21 14.24
N HIS A 93 1.47 -5.91 14.26
CA HIS A 93 1.10 -5.24 15.51
C HIS A 93 -0.25 -5.73 16.04
N MET A 94 -1.27 -5.82 15.18
CA MET A 94 -2.61 -6.28 15.56
C MET A 94 -2.63 -7.74 16.06
N GLU A 95 -1.81 -8.62 15.48
CA GLU A 95 -1.71 -10.03 15.90
C GLU A 95 -0.94 -10.18 17.22
N ASN A 96 0.10 -9.37 17.45
CA ASN A 96 0.99 -9.51 18.60
C ASN A 96 0.46 -8.87 19.89
N THR A 97 -0.38 -7.83 19.80
CA THR A 97 -0.86 -7.14 21.00
C THR A 97 -1.97 -7.89 21.73
N GLY A 98 -2.64 -8.86 21.08
CA GLY A 98 -3.79 -9.56 21.65
C GLY A 98 -4.93 -8.61 22.07
N ASP A 99 -4.89 -7.36 21.62
CA ASP A 99 -5.84 -6.33 21.99
C ASP A 99 -7.12 -6.56 21.19
N GLU A 100 -8.10 -7.19 21.84
CA GLU A 100 -9.43 -7.39 21.25
C GLU A 100 -10.09 -6.05 20.89
N SER A 101 -9.67 -4.97 21.57
CA SER A 101 -9.97 -3.62 21.14
C SER A 101 -9.01 -3.28 20.01
N LYS A 102 -9.48 -3.44 18.76
CA LYS A 102 -8.82 -2.93 17.55
C LYS A 102 -8.83 -1.40 17.54
N ASP A 103 -8.27 -0.79 18.58
CA ASP A 103 -8.15 0.64 18.77
C ASP A 103 -7.20 1.16 17.69
N ALA A 104 -7.83 1.64 16.63
CA ALA A 104 -7.17 2.13 15.44
C ALA A 104 -6.14 3.20 15.74
N ASN A 105 -6.41 4.11 16.67
CA ASN A 105 -5.47 5.16 17.00
C ASN A 105 -4.23 4.61 17.70
N LYS A 106 -4.41 3.69 18.66
CA LYS A 106 -3.29 3.04 19.34
C LYS A 106 -2.43 2.22 18.38
N VAL A 107 -3.07 1.39 17.55
CA VAL A 107 -2.38 0.57 16.54
C VAL A 107 -1.57 1.47 15.60
N CYS A 108 -2.22 2.47 15.00
CA CYS A 108 -1.57 3.35 14.02
C CYS A 108 -0.50 4.25 14.63
N THR A 109 -0.62 4.61 15.92
CA THR A 109 0.43 5.32 16.66
C THR A 109 1.61 4.40 16.95
N ALA A 110 1.36 3.15 17.32
CA ALA A 110 2.41 2.18 17.64
C ALA A 110 3.26 1.80 16.42
N VAL A 111 2.66 1.74 15.22
CA VAL A 111 3.40 1.54 13.97
C VAL A 111 3.97 2.84 13.36
N GLY A 112 3.84 3.97 14.04
CA GLY A 112 4.45 5.25 13.63
C GLY A 112 3.72 6.01 12.52
N LEU A 113 2.51 5.58 12.15
CA LEU A 113 1.69 6.22 11.11
C LEU A 113 0.87 7.40 11.63
N CYS A 114 0.53 7.36 12.92
CA CYS A 114 -0.09 8.48 13.62
C CYS A 114 0.89 9.08 14.65
N LYS A 115 0.79 10.40 14.85
CA LYS A 115 1.49 11.06 15.96
C LYS A 115 0.82 10.65 17.28
N LYS A 116 1.62 10.50 18.33
CA LYS A 116 1.10 10.35 19.70
C LYS A 116 0.24 11.57 20.02
N SER A 117 -1.04 11.35 20.29
CA SER A 117 -1.85 12.38 20.92
C SER A 117 -1.37 12.53 22.35
N ASN A 118 -0.89 13.72 22.70
CA ASN A 118 -0.65 14.11 24.10
C ASN A 118 -1.99 14.27 24.83
#